data_AF-A0A8D8NNX9-F1
#
_entry.id   AF-A0A8D8NNX9-F1
#
_cell.length_a   1.000
_cell.length_b   1.000
_cell.length_c   1.000
_cell.angle_alpha   90.00
_cell.angle_beta   90.00
_cell.angle_gamma   90.00
#
_symmetry.space_group_name_H-M   'P 1'
#
loop_
_entity.id
_entity.type
_entity.pdbx_description
1 polymer ?
#
loop_
_entity_poly.entity_id
_entity_poly.type
_entity_poly.pdbx_seq_one_letter_code
_entity_poly.pdbx_strand_id
1 'polypeptide(L)'
;MADSSANAKCSDGVSYFDSSLKGKMTSHNNSSNSSSSSSGAVGPGGTSGSGQTTMVDRLKLLYPNVNEAVDQLPRSWSSQDKCTTIGLTQNNLRVHYKGVGKSHTDAASVRTPYPIPAACGLYYFEVKIISKGRDGYMGIGLTAHPHFKMNRLPGWDKQSYGYHGDDGNSFCSSGNGQPYGPTFTTGDIIGCGVNLVDNTCFYTKNGHHLGIAFRDLPPRLYPTVGLQTPGEVVDANFGQEPFKFDIEDMLKELRAATKATIYNFPLPDDQGDWTVILHKMVSSYLVHHGYSSTADTFARTTGQSLQEDMASIKNRQKIIKLVLSGRMGQAIEQTVRLYPGLLESNQNLLFMLKCRQFIEMVNGSDFDLLCMPQLQGSGSSRT
;
A
#
# COMPACT_ATOMS: atom_id res chain seq x y z
N MET A 1 -5.73 6.15 51.69
CA MET A 1 -6.08 4.76 52.06
C MET A 1 -6.70 4.13 50.82
N ALA A 2 -6.02 3.10 50.31
CA ALA A 2 -6.44 2.01 49.39
C ALA A 2 -7.28 2.38 48.13
N ASP A 3 -6.81 2.26 46.89
CA ASP A 3 -6.19 1.13 46.15
C ASP A 3 -7.16 -0.04 45.87
N SER A 4 -7.47 -0.27 44.59
CA SER A 4 -7.72 -1.61 44.04
C SER A 4 -7.52 -1.58 42.52
N SER A 5 -6.28 -1.82 42.13
CA SER A 5 -5.86 -2.25 40.80
C SER A 5 -6.37 -3.68 40.48
N ALA A 6 -6.87 -3.88 39.27
CA ALA A 6 -7.17 -5.22 38.73
C ALA A 6 -6.01 -5.66 37.83
N ASN A 7 -5.32 -6.70 38.28
CA ASN A 7 -4.12 -7.27 37.70
C ASN A 7 -4.51 -8.57 36.98
N ALA A 8 -4.31 -8.65 35.66
CA ALA A 8 -4.48 -9.88 34.88
C ALA A 8 -3.13 -10.29 34.29
N LYS A 9 -2.68 -11.49 34.69
CA LYS A 9 -1.42 -12.14 34.33
C LYS A 9 -1.59 -13.16 33.18
N CYS A 10 -0.45 -13.46 32.56
CA CYS A 10 -0.10 -14.63 31.73
C CYS A 10 -0.64 -14.62 30.28
N SER A 11 0.10 -15.02 29.24
CA SER A 11 1.35 -15.81 29.16
C SER A 11 1.93 -15.73 27.74
N ASP A 12 3.25 -15.96 27.66
CA ASP A 12 4.08 -16.04 26.46
C ASP A 12 3.59 -17.06 25.42
N GLY A 13 3.60 -16.65 24.14
CA GLY A 13 3.40 -17.51 22.97
C GLY A 13 4.63 -17.46 22.06
N VAL A 14 5.25 -18.62 21.88
CA VAL A 14 6.49 -18.85 21.13
C VAL A 14 6.22 -19.09 19.63
N SER A 15 7.05 -18.44 18.81
CA SER A 15 7.47 -18.65 17.41
C SER A 15 6.70 -19.56 16.44
N TYR A 16 6.50 -19.04 15.23
CA TYR A 16 6.78 -19.75 13.97
C TYR A 16 7.43 -18.76 12.99
N PHE A 17 8.69 -18.96 12.63
CA PHE A 17 9.24 -18.42 11.39
C PHE A 17 10.13 -19.46 10.71
N ASP A 18 9.72 -19.74 9.49
CA ASP A 18 10.16 -20.72 8.53
C ASP A 18 11.54 -20.36 7.96
N SER A 19 12.36 -21.39 7.76
CA SER A 19 13.72 -21.29 7.25
C SER A 19 13.78 -21.78 5.81
N SER A 20 13.65 -20.88 4.85
CA SER A 20 14.12 -21.12 3.48
C SER A 20 14.35 -19.81 2.75
N LEU A 21 15.61 -19.47 2.48
CA LEU A 21 16.08 -18.68 1.33
C LEU A 21 17.59 -18.42 1.49
N LYS A 22 18.40 -19.38 1.01
CA LYS A 22 19.80 -19.14 0.64
C LYS A 22 19.85 -18.95 -0.87
N GLY A 23 20.04 -17.70 -1.33
CA GLY A 23 20.31 -17.36 -2.73
C GLY A 23 21.67 -16.68 -2.86
N LYS A 24 22.56 -17.28 -3.65
CA LYS A 24 23.93 -16.84 -3.95
C LYS A 24 23.96 -15.42 -4.56
N MET A 25 24.81 -14.54 -4.01
CA MET A 25 25.32 -13.38 -4.74
C MET A 25 26.65 -13.74 -5.40
N THR A 26 26.71 -13.69 -6.73
CA THR A 26 27.96 -13.75 -7.51
C THR A 26 28.35 -12.35 -7.97
N SER A 27 29.57 -11.95 -7.61
CA SER A 27 30.27 -10.75 -8.10
C SER A 27 30.54 -10.88 -9.61
N HIS A 28 30.20 -9.87 -10.40
CA HIS A 28 30.79 -9.62 -11.72
C HIS A 28 31.37 -8.22 -11.74
N ASN A 29 32.62 -8.14 -12.18
CA ASN A 29 33.42 -6.92 -12.28
C ASN A 29 33.85 -6.74 -13.73
N ASN A 30 34.10 -5.48 -14.12
CA ASN A 30 34.65 -4.95 -15.37
C ASN A 30 33.71 -5.00 -16.59
N SER A 31 33.67 -4.00 -17.49
CA SER A 31 34.61 -2.91 -17.78
C SER A 31 33.92 -1.86 -18.65
N SER A 32 34.35 -0.62 -18.53
CA SER A 32 34.11 0.48 -19.47
C SER A 32 34.78 0.21 -20.81
N ASN A 33 34.08 0.47 -21.93
CA ASN A 33 34.73 0.94 -23.14
C ASN A 33 33.80 1.76 -24.02
N SER A 34 34.40 2.71 -24.72
CA SER A 34 33.78 3.80 -25.45
C SER A 34 33.95 3.62 -26.96
N SER A 35 33.12 4.37 -27.71
CA SER A 35 33.26 4.79 -29.11
C SER A 35 32.92 3.81 -30.25
N SER A 36 32.00 4.24 -31.11
CA SER A 36 32.26 4.71 -32.48
C SER A 36 31.21 4.25 -33.50
N SER A 37 30.90 5.17 -34.40
CA SER A 37 29.98 5.14 -35.52
C SER A 37 30.49 4.30 -36.70
N SER A 38 29.60 3.63 -37.42
CA SER A 38 29.68 3.52 -38.88
C SER A 38 28.37 2.98 -39.50
N SER A 39 28.10 3.52 -40.68
CA SER A 39 26.97 3.36 -41.59
C SER A 39 27.14 2.16 -42.54
N GLY A 40 26.03 1.53 -42.98
CA GLY A 40 26.04 0.70 -44.20
C GLY A 40 24.89 -0.32 -44.39
N ALA A 41 24.00 0.01 -45.35
CA ALA A 41 23.35 -0.85 -46.36
C ALA A 41 22.37 -2.02 -46.02
N VAL A 42 21.10 -1.73 -46.38
CA VAL A 42 20.01 -2.50 -47.03
C VAL A 42 20.20 -4.00 -47.39
N GLY A 43 19.19 -4.82 -47.04
CA GLY A 43 18.80 -6.07 -47.70
C GLY A 43 17.54 -6.70 -47.06
N PRO A 44 16.50 -7.14 -47.82
CA PRO A 44 15.17 -7.43 -47.28
C PRO A 44 14.98 -8.90 -46.87
N GLY A 45 14.27 -9.12 -45.77
CA GLY A 45 13.88 -10.46 -45.32
C GLY A 45 12.79 -10.35 -44.28
N GLY A 46 11.53 -10.32 -44.73
CA GLY A 46 10.36 -10.24 -43.88
C GLY A 46 10.19 -11.50 -43.03
N THR A 47 10.16 -11.32 -41.72
CA THR A 47 9.47 -12.21 -40.79
C THR A 47 8.62 -11.33 -39.89
N SER A 48 7.30 -11.48 -40.05
CA SER A 48 6.28 -10.81 -39.26
C SER A 48 6.36 -11.28 -37.81
N GLY A 49 7.21 -10.63 -37.02
CA GLY A 49 7.15 -10.71 -35.57
C GLY A 49 5.89 -9.98 -35.11
N SER A 50 4.88 -10.74 -34.66
CA SER A 50 3.75 -10.21 -33.91
C SER A 50 4.28 -9.49 -32.67
N GLY A 51 4.41 -8.17 -32.76
CA GLY A 51 4.65 -7.33 -31.60
C GLY A 51 3.48 -7.49 -30.64
N GLN A 52 3.66 -8.30 -29.60
CA GLN A 52 2.87 -8.16 -28.39
C GLN A 52 3.23 -6.80 -27.80
N THR A 53 2.53 -5.76 -28.22
CA THR A 53 2.44 -4.54 -27.45
C THR A 53 1.80 -4.96 -26.14
N THR A 54 2.60 -5.12 -25.09
CA THR A 54 2.09 -5.27 -23.73
C THR A 54 1.26 -4.02 -23.48
N MET A 55 -0.08 -4.12 -23.62
CA MET A 55 -0.96 -3.02 -23.31
C MET A 55 -0.76 -2.71 -21.83
N VAL A 56 -0.06 -1.62 -21.56
CA VAL A 56 0.15 -1.16 -20.19
C VAL A 56 -1.22 -0.77 -19.66
N ASP A 57 -1.67 -1.43 -18.59
CA ASP A 57 -2.94 -1.10 -17.94
C ASP A 57 -2.85 0.32 -17.39
N ARG A 58 -3.48 1.28 -18.09
CA ARG A 58 -3.48 2.70 -17.75
C ARG A 58 -3.94 2.94 -16.32
N LEU A 59 -4.86 2.13 -15.81
CA LEU A 59 -5.35 2.23 -14.44
C LEU A 59 -4.27 1.89 -13.40
N LYS A 60 -3.35 0.96 -13.70
CA LYS A 60 -2.20 0.69 -12.83
C LYS A 60 -1.19 1.82 -12.79
N LEU A 61 -1.09 2.60 -13.88
CA LEU A 61 -0.23 3.79 -13.91
C LEU A 61 -0.81 4.93 -13.08
N LEU A 62 -2.12 5.16 -13.19
CA LEU A 62 -2.82 6.21 -12.43
C LEU A 62 -2.89 5.85 -10.94
N TYR A 63 -3.23 4.59 -10.63
CA TYR A 63 -3.54 4.13 -9.28
C TYR A 63 -2.63 2.95 -8.84
N PRO A 64 -1.31 3.14 -8.76
CA PRO A 64 -0.34 2.06 -8.49
C PRO A 64 -0.47 1.43 -7.09
N ASN A 65 -1.13 2.13 -6.16
CA ASN A 65 -1.30 1.68 -4.78
C ASN A 65 -2.60 0.88 -4.56
N VAL A 66 -3.46 0.76 -5.58
CA VAL A 66 -4.72 0.02 -5.47
C VAL A 66 -4.46 -1.47 -5.66
N ASN A 67 -4.85 -2.26 -4.67
CA ASN A 67 -4.86 -3.71 -4.76
C ASN A 67 -6.23 -4.20 -5.28
N GLU A 68 -6.36 -4.37 -6.60
CA GLU A 68 -7.61 -4.80 -7.23
C GLU A 68 -8.09 -6.21 -6.82
N ALA A 69 -7.26 -7.02 -6.15
CA ALA A 69 -7.71 -8.28 -5.56
C ALA A 69 -8.60 -8.08 -4.32
N VAL A 70 -8.51 -6.91 -3.69
CA VAL A 70 -9.29 -6.53 -2.49
C VAL A 70 -10.31 -5.46 -2.86
N ASP A 71 -9.87 -4.36 -3.46
CA ASP A 71 -10.70 -3.21 -3.82
C ASP A 71 -10.64 -2.98 -5.34
N GLN A 72 -11.59 -3.56 -6.06
CA GLN A 72 -11.66 -3.44 -7.52
C GLN A 72 -11.97 -2.01 -7.97
N LEU A 73 -11.31 -1.58 -9.04
CA LEU A 73 -11.57 -0.27 -9.64
C LEU A 73 -12.88 -0.27 -10.44
N PRO A 74 -13.62 0.86 -10.45
CA PRO A 74 -14.75 1.03 -11.35
C PRO A 74 -14.27 1.04 -12.81
N ARG A 75 -14.71 0.07 -13.61
CA ARG A 75 -14.33 -0.09 -15.03
C ARG A 75 -15.50 -0.04 -16.00
N SER A 76 -16.75 -0.10 -15.53
CA SER A 76 -17.95 0.04 -16.35
C SER A 76 -19.16 0.36 -15.50
N TRP A 77 -20.28 0.72 -16.13
CA TRP A 77 -21.57 0.83 -15.45
C TRP A 77 -22.08 -0.56 -15.03
N SER A 78 -22.83 -0.60 -13.92
CA SER A 78 -23.43 -1.84 -13.42
C SER A 78 -24.70 -2.18 -14.19
N SER A 79 -24.80 -3.42 -14.70
CA SER A 79 -26.03 -3.93 -15.30
C SER A 79 -27.11 -4.23 -14.26
N GLN A 80 -26.73 -4.36 -12.98
CA GLN A 80 -27.60 -4.70 -11.86
C GLN A 80 -28.03 -3.46 -11.06
N ASP A 81 -27.10 -2.54 -10.78
CA ASP A 81 -27.36 -1.35 -9.94
C ASP A 81 -27.68 -0.12 -10.81
N LYS A 82 -28.88 -0.15 -11.40
CA LYS A 82 -29.40 0.88 -12.30
C LYS A 82 -30.92 0.91 -12.31
N CYS A 83 -31.49 2.02 -12.74
CA CYS A 83 -32.92 2.11 -13.02
C CYS A 83 -33.32 1.23 -14.22
N THR A 84 -34.58 0.80 -14.24
CA THR A 84 -35.12 -0.04 -15.34
C THR A 84 -35.17 0.71 -16.67
N THR A 85 -35.35 2.04 -16.62
CA THR A 85 -35.38 2.97 -17.76
C THR A 85 -34.01 3.42 -18.23
N ILE A 86 -32.92 2.88 -17.66
CA ILE A 86 -31.57 2.98 -18.21
C ILE A 86 -31.26 1.76 -19.08
N GLY A 87 -30.77 2.01 -20.29
CA GLY A 87 -30.15 1.00 -21.13
C GLY A 87 -28.63 1.17 -21.20
N LEU A 88 -27.91 0.06 -21.32
CA LEU A 88 -26.45 0.01 -21.42
C LEU A 88 -26.03 -0.65 -22.73
N THR A 89 -25.01 -0.10 -23.38
CA THR A 89 -24.37 -0.66 -24.60
C THR A 89 -22.86 -0.41 -24.55
N GLN A 90 -22.12 -0.82 -25.59
CA GLN A 90 -20.67 -0.59 -25.70
C GLN A 90 -19.90 -1.10 -24.46
N ASN A 91 -20.03 -2.39 -24.17
CA ASN A 91 -19.43 -3.03 -22.99
C ASN A 91 -19.79 -2.34 -21.67
N ASN A 92 -21.04 -1.90 -21.54
CA ASN A 92 -21.56 -1.15 -20.39
C ASN A 92 -20.84 0.19 -20.13
N LEU A 93 -20.29 0.84 -21.15
CA LEU A 93 -19.73 2.19 -21.04
C LEU A 93 -20.71 3.26 -21.54
N ARG A 94 -21.59 2.90 -22.47
CA ARG A 94 -22.62 3.81 -23.02
C ARG A 94 -23.94 3.66 -22.27
N VAL A 95 -24.44 4.77 -21.75
CA VAL A 95 -25.74 4.88 -21.07
C VAL A 95 -26.71 5.62 -21.99
N HIS A 96 -27.93 5.10 -22.14
CA HIS A 96 -29.00 5.79 -22.86
C HIS A 96 -30.31 5.74 -22.08
N TYR A 97 -31.07 6.84 -22.13
CA TYR A 97 -32.39 6.91 -21.52
C TYR A 97 -33.44 6.27 -22.43
N LYS A 98 -34.26 5.38 -21.87
CA LYS A 98 -35.35 4.69 -22.59
C LYS A 98 -36.71 4.81 -21.89
N GLY A 99 -36.84 5.74 -20.95
CA GLY A 99 -38.12 6.09 -20.32
C GLY A 99 -38.92 7.10 -21.13
N VAL A 100 -40.06 7.53 -20.58
CA VAL A 100 -40.95 8.51 -21.23
C VAL A 100 -40.49 9.95 -20.96
N GLY A 101 -39.90 10.22 -19.79
CA GLY A 101 -39.35 11.52 -19.41
C GLY A 101 -40.37 12.66 -19.42
N LYS A 102 -41.53 12.50 -18.77
CA LYS A 102 -42.56 13.55 -18.67
C LYS A 102 -42.33 14.48 -17.49
N SER A 103 -41.76 13.98 -16.39
CA SER A 103 -41.49 14.79 -15.19
C SER A 103 -40.22 14.34 -14.46
N HIS A 104 -39.84 15.08 -13.41
CA HIS A 104 -38.69 14.75 -12.57
C HIS A 104 -38.78 13.38 -11.89
N THR A 105 -39.96 12.77 -11.79
CA THR A 105 -40.11 11.40 -11.25
C THR A 105 -39.63 10.32 -12.22
N ASP A 106 -39.44 10.68 -13.49
CA ASP A 106 -38.96 9.79 -14.54
C ASP A 106 -37.43 9.79 -14.66
N ALA A 107 -36.74 10.53 -13.79
CA ALA A 107 -35.29 10.50 -13.67
C ALA A 107 -34.79 9.07 -13.42
N ALA A 108 -33.62 8.76 -13.97
CA ALA A 108 -33.09 7.41 -13.98
C ALA A 108 -31.57 7.46 -13.91
N SER A 109 -30.99 6.76 -12.94
CA SER A 109 -29.55 6.70 -12.71
C SER A 109 -29.02 5.28 -12.85
N VAL A 110 -27.70 5.21 -13.08
CA VAL A 110 -26.88 4.02 -13.01
C VAL A 110 -25.58 4.36 -12.31
N ARG A 111 -25.09 3.43 -11.49
CA ARG A 111 -23.76 3.52 -10.90
C ARG A 111 -22.83 2.41 -11.35
N THR A 112 -21.56 2.53 -11.02
CA THR A 112 -20.56 1.47 -11.20
C THR A 112 -20.79 0.31 -10.21
N PRO A 113 -20.28 -0.90 -10.48
CA PRO A 113 -20.43 -2.05 -9.57
C PRO A 113 -19.59 -1.92 -8.28
N TYR A 114 -18.48 -1.19 -8.34
CA TYR A 114 -17.55 -1.01 -7.23
C TYR A 114 -17.44 0.48 -6.85
N PRO A 115 -17.24 0.79 -5.55
CA PRO A 115 -16.95 2.15 -5.11
C PRO A 115 -15.52 2.53 -5.51
N ILE A 116 -15.20 3.81 -5.39
CA ILE A 116 -13.84 4.31 -5.57
C ILE A 116 -12.97 3.81 -4.40
N PRO A 117 -11.88 3.06 -4.65
CA PRO A 117 -10.95 2.66 -3.60
C PRO A 117 -10.21 3.86 -2.99
N ALA A 118 -10.14 3.93 -1.65
CA ALA A 118 -9.40 4.99 -0.94
C ALA A 118 -7.93 5.09 -1.37
N ALA A 119 -7.32 3.95 -1.71
CA ALA A 119 -5.93 3.86 -2.16
C ALA A 119 -5.66 4.57 -3.52
N CYS A 120 -6.68 5.06 -4.22
CA CYS A 120 -6.48 5.92 -5.40
C CYS A 120 -5.79 7.23 -5.03
N GLY A 121 -6.03 7.77 -3.83
CA GLY A 121 -5.63 9.12 -3.43
C GLY A 121 -6.43 10.20 -4.16
N LEU A 122 -6.27 10.29 -5.48
CA LEU A 122 -7.11 11.08 -6.38
C LEU A 122 -7.65 10.15 -7.46
N TYR A 123 -8.97 10.01 -7.56
CA TYR A 123 -9.63 9.24 -8.62
C TYR A 123 -10.28 10.18 -9.64
N TYR A 124 -10.31 9.77 -10.90
CA TYR A 124 -10.89 10.57 -11.98
C TYR A 124 -11.57 9.70 -13.04
N PHE A 125 -12.70 10.16 -13.55
CA PHE A 125 -13.40 9.61 -14.71
C PHE A 125 -14.01 10.73 -15.54
N GLU A 126 -14.25 10.46 -16.82
CA GLU A 126 -14.89 11.40 -17.75
C GLU A 126 -16.17 10.82 -18.34
N VAL A 127 -17.12 11.69 -18.63
CA VAL A 127 -18.38 11.38 -19.29
C VAL A 127 -18.52 12.29 -20.50
N LYS A 128 -18.56 11.69 -21.69
CA LYS A 128 -18.83 12.39 -22.94
C LYS A 128 -20.32 12.41 -23.22
N ILE A 129 -20.87 13.58 -23.47
CA ILE A 129 -22.28 13.73 -23.86
C ILE A 129 -22.40 13.41 -25.35
N ILE A 130 -22.96 12.24 -25.67
CA ILE A 130 -23.17 11.81 -27.06
C ILE A 130 -24.40 12.49 -27.65
N SER A 131 -25.44 12.68 -26.85
CA SER A 131 -26.64 13.40 -27.22
C SER A 131 -27.31 13.94 -25.96
N LYS A 132 -27.65 15.24 -25.95
CA LYS A 132 -28.47 15.83 -24.88
C LYS A 132 -29.93 15.37 -24.91
N GLY A 133 -30.35 14.64 -25.94
CA GLY A 133 -31.75 14.30 -26.12
C GLY A 133 -32.64 15.53 -26.26
N ARG A 134 -33.84 15.45 -25.66
CA ARG A 134 -34.83 16.52 -25.72
C ARG A 134 -34.41 17.75 -24.92
N ASP A 135 -34.23 17.59 -23.61
CA ASP A 135 -34.03 18.71 -22.68
C ASP A 135 -32.61 18.76 -22.10
N GLY A 136 -31.91 17.63 -22.01
CA GLY A 136 -30.55 17.57 -21.47
C GLY A 136 -30.47 17.58 -19.95
N TYR A 137 -31.47 17.02 -19.28
CA TYR A 137 -31.54 16.86 -17.82
C TYR A 137 -30.64 15.69 -17.38
N MET A 138 -29.34 15.93 -17.48
CA MET A 138 -28.29 14.96 -17.23
C MET A 138 -27.48 15.36 -16.00
N GLY A 139 -27.37 14.46 -15.03
CA GLY A 139 -26.55 14.66 -13.82
C GLY A 139 -25.35 13.71 -13.80
N ILE A 140 -24.16 14.24 -13.51
CA ILE A 140 -22.92 13.45 -13.39
C ILE A 140 -22.35 13.62 -11.99
N GLY A 141 -21.99 12.53 -11.32
CA GLY A 141 -21.32 12.63 -10.03
C GLY A 141 -21.21 11.32 -9.28
N LEU A 142 -21.54 11.37 -7.99
CA LEU A 142 -21.18 10.36 -7.00
C LEU A 142 -22.37 10.02 -6.11
N THR A 143 -22.55 8.74 -5.80
CA THR A 143 -23.62 8.30 -4.89
C THR A 143 -23.14 7.23 -3.92
N ALA A 144 -23.70 7.22 -2.70
CA ALA A 144 -23.46 6.19 -1.71
C ALA A 144 -24.47 5.02 -1.81
N HIS A 145 -24.04 3.83 -1.42
CA HIS A 145 -24.88 2.64 -1.27
C HIS A 145 -25.21 2.40 0.22
N PRO A 146 -26.39 1.85 0.60
CA PRO A 146 -27.49 1.36 -0.22
C PRO A 146 -28.63 2.36 -0.48
N HIS A 147 -28.60 3.53 0.13
CA HIS A 147 -29.82 4.34 0.30
C HIS A 147 -30.21 5.22 -0.89
N PHE A 148 -29.32 5.42 -1.87
CA PHE A 148 -29.64 6.21 -3.06
C PHE A 148 -30.62 5.46 -3.97
N LYS A 149 -31.73 6.12 -4.33
CA LYS A 149 -32.73 5.54 -5.23
C LYS A 149 -32.35 5.82 -6.67
N MET A 150 -32.31 4.78 -7.50
CA MET A 150 -31.93 4.91 -8.92
C MET A 150 -32.96 5.65 -9.78
N ASN A 151 -34.13 6.04 -9.26
CA ASN A 151 -35.11 6.88 -9.98
C ASN A 151 -34.95 8.38 -9.69
N ARG A 152 -33.71 8.82 -9.48
CA ARG A 152 -33.32 10.19 -9.10
C ARG A 152 -32.06 10.56 -9.86
N LEU A 153 -31.82 11.85 -10.09
CA LEU A 153 -30.53 12.33 -10.58
C LEU A 153 -29.51 12.42 -9.42
N PRO A 154 -28.20 12.23 -9.67
CA PRO A 154 -27.16 12.40 -8.66
C PRO A 154 -27.24 13.79 -8.01
N GLY A 155 -27.10 13.87 -6.70
CA GLY A 155 -27.16 15.11 -5.93
C GLY A 155 -28.47 15.36 -5.19
N TRP A 156 -29.60 14.84 -5.68
CA TRP A 156 -30.92 15.21 -5.14
C TRP A 156 -31.27 14.57 -3.79
N ASP A 157 -30.69 13.42 -3.48
CA ASP A 157 -30.97 12.65 -2.27
C ASP A 157 -29.75 12.66 -1.34
N LYS A 158 -29.94 12.33 -0.05
CA LYS A 158 -28.84 12.28 0.92
C LYS A 158 -27.70 11.37 0.45
N GLN A 159 -26.46 11.78 0.71
CA GLN A 159 -25.23 11.08 0.32
C GLN A 159 -25.15 10.86 -1.21
N SER A 160 -25.62 11.85 -1.96
CA SER A 160 -25.59 11.93 -3.41
C SER A 160 -25.06 13.31 -3.79
N TYR A 161 -24.24 13.35 -4.84
CA TYR A 161 -23.52 14.55 -5.27
C TYR A 161 -23.53 14.59 -6.79
N GLY A 162 -23.94 15.71 -7.40
CA GLY A 162 -24.07 15.77 -8.85
C GLY A 162 -23.93 17.17 -9.43
N TYR A 163 -23.43 17.25 -10.66
CA TYR A 163 -23.36 18.45 -11.49
C TYR A 163 -24.26 18.24 -12.71
N HIS A 164 -25.20 19.18 -12.94
CA HIS A 164 -26.30 19.02 -13.89
C HIS A 164 -26.10 19.90 -15.13
N GLY A 165 -26.48 19.35 -16.29
CA GLY A 165 -26.13 19.92 -17.59
C GLY A 165 -27.03 21.06 -18.05
N ASP A 166 -28.28 21.06 -17.64
CA ASP A 166 -29.30 22.02 -18.06
C ASP A 166 -29.17 23.39 -17.38
N ASP A 167 -28.73 23.42 -16.12
CA ASP A 167 -28.61 24.63 -15.32
C ASP A 167 -27.17 24.97 -14.89
N GLY A 168 -26.24 24.02 -14.99
CA GLY A 168 -24.85 24.20 -14.56
C GLY A 168 -24.68 24.16 -13.04
N ASN A 169 -25.70 23.76 -12.30
CA ASN A 169 -25.68 23.76 -10.85
C ASN A 169 -25.06 22.48 -10.27
N SER A 170 -24.50 22.62 -9.07
CA SER A 170 -24.10 21.51 -8.21
C SER A 170 -25.20 21.19 -7.21
N PHE A 171 -25.43 19.90 -6.98
CA PHE A 171 -26.45 19.38 -6.08
C PHE A 171 -25.75 18.51 -5.03
N CYS A 172 -25.75 18.96 -3.78
CA CYS A 172 -25.07 18.32 -2.67
C CYS A 172 -26.10 17.81 -1.66
N SER A 173 -26.48 16.54 -1.76
CA SER A 173 -27.44 15.89 -0.88
C SER A 173 -28.77 16.65 -0.70
N SER A 174 -29.21 17.33 -1.75
CA SER A 174 -30.34 18.27 -1.76
C SER A 174 -30.90 18.42 -3.17
N GLY A 175 -32.23 18.53 -3.28
CA GLY A 175 -32.91 18.88 -4.53
C GLY A 175 -32.76 20.35 -4.94
N ASN A 176 -32.19 21.19 -4.08
CA ASN A 176 -31.92 22.60 -4.38
C ASN A 176 -30.48 22.76 -4.84
N GLY A 177 -30.30 22.97 -6.14
CA GLY A 177 -28.99 23.20 -6.75
C GLY A 177 -28.39 24.55 -6.34
N GLN A 178 -27.06 24.64 -6.41
CA GLN A 178 -26.29 25.86 -6.21
C GLN A 178 -25.49 26.18 -7.49
N PRO A 179 -25.38 27.47 -7.88
CA PRO A 179 -24.52 27.88 -8.99
C PRO A 179 -23.10 27.35 -8.81
N TYR A 180 -22.57 26.69 -9.84
CA TYR A 180 -21.25 26.07 -9.78
C TYR A 180 -20.46 26.27 -11.07
N GLY A 181 -20.97 25.73 -12.18
CA GLY A 181 -20.27 25.71 -13.45
C GLY A 181 -21.15 26.16 -14.61
N PRO A 182 -20.61 26.18 -15.83
CA PRO A 182 -21.42 26.41 -17.03
C PRO A 182 -22.41 25.25 -17.25
N THR A 183 -23.41 25.43 -18.10
CA THR A 183 -24.21 24.32 -18.62
C THR A 183 -23.36 23.40 -19.51
N PHE A 184 -23.80 22.18 -19.79
CA PHE A 184 -23.12 21.27 -20.72
C PHE A 184 -24.09 20.49 -21.60
N THR A 185 -23.64 20.12 -22.79
CA THR A 185 -24.50 19.59 -23.84
C THR A 185 -23.79 18.63 -24.79
N THR A 186 -24.48 18.19 -25.83
CA THR A 186 -23.96 17.30 -26.87
C THR A 186 -22.57 17.73 -27.35
N GLY A 187 -21.61 16.80 -27.27
CA GLY A 187 -20.22 17.01 -27.66
C GLY A 187 -19.29 17.36 -26.51
N ASP A 188 -19.81 17.89 -25.38
CA ASP A 188 -18.99 18.20 -24.21
C ASP A 188 -18.47 16.93 -23.52
N ILE A 189 -17.32 17.05 -22.88
CA ILE A 189 -16.71 16.05 -22.00
C ILE A 189 -16.66 16.63 -20.59
N ILE A 190 -17.30 15.96 -19.64
CA ILE A 190 -17.34 16.36 -18.25
C ILE A 190 -16.56 15.37 -17.41
N GLY A 191 -15.51 15.86 -16.75
CA GLY A 191 -14.73 15.08 -15.80
C GLY A 191 -15.24 15.23 -14.39
N CYS A 192 -15.04 14.20 -13.57
CA CYS A 192 -15.33 14.21 -12.14
C CYS A 192 -14.09 13.67 -11.41
N GLY A 193 -13.42 14.54 -10.66
CA GLY A 193 -12.25 14.20 -9.84
C GLY A 193 -12.59 14.16 -8.37
N VAL A 194 -12.13 13.12 -7.68
CA VAL A 194 -12.40 12.87 -6.27
C VAL A 194 -11.08 12.73 -5.52
N ASN A 195 -10.76 13.72 -4.70
CA ASN A 195 -9.62 13.67 -3.81
C ASN A 195 -10.03 13.01 -2.49
N LEU A 196 -9.53 11.80 -2.26
CA LEU A 196 -9.82 10.96 -1.09
C LEU A 196 -8.91 11.28 0.09
N VAL A 197 -7.93 12.18 -0.08
CA VAL A 197 -7.05 12.64 0.99
C VAL A 197 -7.70 13.78 1.77
N ASP A 198 -8.29 14.75 1.08
CA ASP A 198 -8.99 15.90 1.69
C ASP A 198 -10.52 15.83 1.58
N ASN A 199 -11.04 14.73 1.02
CA ASN A 199 -12.47 14.44 0.86
C ASN A 199 -13.21 15.50 0.03
N THR A 200 -12.59 15.97 -1.06
CA THR A 200 -13.18 16.95 -1.98
C THR A 200 -13.48 16.36 -3.36
N CYS A 201 -14.40 16.99 -4.07
CA CYS A 201 -14.69 16.66 -5.47
C CYS A 201 -14.73 17.93 -6.31
N PHE A 202 -14.18 17.83 -7.53
CA PHE A 202 -14.21 18.86 -8.54
C PHE A 202 -14.70 18.27 -9.87
N TYR A 203 -15.14 19.15 -10.75
CA TYR A 203 -15.46 18.78 -12.13
C TYR A 203 -14.51 19.46 -13.10
N THR A 204 -14.46 18.90 -14.30
CA THR A 204 -13.81 19.53 -15.44
C THR A 204 -14.79 19.60 -16.60
N LYS A 205 -14.62 20.59 -17.47
CA LYS A 205 -15.34 20.66 -18.75
C LYS A 205 -14.34 20.82 -19.87
N ASN A 206 -14.35 19.88 -20.82
CA ASN A 206 -13.49 19.88 -22.01
C ASN A 206 -11.99 20.04 -21.69
N GLY A 207 -11.54 19.51 -20.56
CA GLY A 207 -10.15 19.59 -20.10
C GLY A 207 -9.82 20.80 -19.22
N HIS A 208 -10.82 21.61 -18.83
CA HIS A 208 -10.63 22.74 -17.92
C HIS A 208 -11.23 22.47 -16.55
N HIS A 209 -10.45 22.68 -15.49
CA HIS A 209 -10.87 22.50 -14.10
C HIS A 209 -11.87 23.60 -13.67
N LEU A 210 -13.00 23.21 -13.07
CA LEU A 210 -14.11 24.12 -12.72
C LEU A 210 -14.11 24.56 -11.24
N GLY A 211 -13.14 24.11 -10.45
CA GLY A 211 -13.09 24.37 -9.01
C GLY A 211 -13.77 23.27 -8.19
N ILE A 212 -13.60 23.34 -6.86
CA ILE A 212 -14.19 22.37 -5.93
C ILE A 212 -15.71 22.56 -5.88
N ALA A 213 -16.45 21.49 -6.19
CA ALA A 213 -17.91 21.45 -6.07
C ALA A 213 -18.36 21.01 -4.67
N PHE A 214 -17.69 20.00 -4.11
CA PHE A 214 -18.09 19.38 -2.85
C PHE A 214 -16.90 19.19 -1.92
N ARG A 215 -17.17 19.31 -0.63
CA ARG A 215 -16.23 19.07 0.49
C ARG A 215 -16.87 18.08 1.46
N ASP A 216 -16.05 17.53 2.36
CA ASP A 216 -16.47 16.62 3.42
C ASP A 216 -17.23 15.39 2.88
N LEU A 217 -16.76 14.87 1.74
CA LEU A 217 -17.36 13.69 1.13
C LEU A 217 -17.21 12.45 2.01
N PRO A 218 -18.27 11.63 2.13
CA PRO A 218 -18.16 10.35 2.81
C PRO A 218 -17.31 9.37 1.97
N PRO A 219 -16.72 8.35 2.62
CA PRO A 219 -16.01 7.31 1.90
C PRO A 219 -16.96 6.39 1.12
N ARG A 220 -16.40 5.55 0.24
CA ARG A 220 -17.13 4.53 -0.55
C ARG A 220 -18.24 5.11 -1.44
N LEU A 221 -17.90 6.14 -2.19
CA LEU A 221 -18.75 6.70 -3.24
C LEU A 221 -18.55 5.96 -4.57
N TYR A 222 -19.61 5.90 -5.35
CA TYR A 222 -19.65 5.25 -6.66
C TYR A 222 -19.85 6.32 -7.75
N PRO A 223 -19.04 6.32 -8.83
CA PRO A 223 -19.36 7.06 -10.04
C PRO A 223 -20.78 6.74 -10.48
N THR A 224 -21.53 7.78 -10.83
CA THR A 224 -22.95 7.69 -11.15
C THR A 224 -23.30 8.72 -12.22
N VAL A 225 -24.11 8.31 -13.19
CA VAL A 225 -24.79 9.22 -14.12
C VAL A 225 -26.29 9.04 -14.03
N GLY A 226 -27.01 10.14 -14.15
CA GLY A 226 -28.46 10.18 -14.23
C GLY A 226 -28.93 10.89 -15.49
N LEU A 227 -29.96 10.34 -16.12
CA LEU A 227 -30.64 10.85 -17.30
C LEU A 227 -32.14 10.94 -17.00
N GLN A 228 -32.87 11.76 -17.73
CA GLN A 228 -34.30 11.96 -17.48
C GLN A 228 -35.13 12.12 -18.76
N THR A 229 -34.57 12.54 -19.89
CA THR A 229 -35.37 12.84 -21.09
C THR A 229 -35.03 11.98 -22.31
N PRO A 230 -36.01 11.70 -23.19
CA PRO A 230 -35.77 10.86 -24.36
C PRO A 230 -34.63 11.36 -25.24
N GLY A 231 -33.81 10.42 -25.73
CA GLY A 231 -32.69 10.69 -26.62
C GLY A 231 -31.38 11.09 -25.92
N GLU A 232 -31.38 11.18 -24.59
CA GLU A 232 -30.14 11.40 -23.82
C GLU A 232 -29.24 10.18 -23.88
N VAL A 233 -27.97 10.40 -24.25
CA VAL A 233 -26.94 9.36 -24.38
C VAL A 233 -25.60 9.91 -23.92
N VAL A 234 -24.90 9.15 -23.08
CA VAL A 234 -23.57 9.50 -22.58
C VAL A 234 -22.62 8.29 -22.62
N ASP A 235 -21.33 8.53 -22.81
CA ASP A 235 -20.27 7.53 -22.75
C ASP A 235 -19.33 7.80 -21.58
N ALA A 236 -19.00 6.78 -20.80
CA ALA A 236 -18.01 6.88 -19.75
C ALA A 236 -16.62 6.45 -20.23
N ASN A 237 -15.62 7.20 -19.80
CA ASN A 237 -14.22 6.80 -19.76
C ASN A 237 -13.81 6.71 -18.30
N PHE A 238 -13.56 5.49 -17.81
CA PHE A 238 -13.04 5.24 -16.47
C PHE A 238 -11.50 5.12 -16.46
N GLY A 239 -10.84 5.37 -17.61
CA GLY A 239 -9.40 5.20 -17.80
C GLY A 239 -9.04 4.17 -18.88
N GLN A 240 -10.01 3.71 -19.68
CA GLN A 240 -9.75 2.89 -20.86
C GLN A 240 -9.05 3.69 -21.96
N GLU A 241 -9.39 4.96 -22.09
CA GLU A 241 -8.85 5.89 -23.08
C GLU A 241 -8.13 7.07 -22.39
N PRO A 242 -7.23 7.79 -23.09
CA PRO A 242 -6.69 9.04 -22.57
C PRO A 242 -7.78 10.03 -22.17
N PHE A 243 -7.61 10.66 -21.01
CA PHE A 243 -8.51 11.70 -20.54
C PHE A 243 -8.28 13.01 -21.30
N LYS A 244 -9.32 13.81 -21.43
CA LYS A 244 -9.23 15.17 -21.98
C LYS A 244 -8.54 16.12 -21.01
N PHE A 245 -8.78 15.95 -19.71
CA PHE A 245 -8.04 16.65 -18.65
C PHE A 245 -6.71 15.96 -18.36
N ASP A 246 -5.65 16.75 -18.14
CA ASP A 246 -4.34 16.22 -17.74
C ASP A 246 -4.32 15.87 -16.24
N ILE A 247 -5.02 14.79 -15.90
CA ILE A 247 -5.05 14.26 -14.53
C ILE A 247 -3.69 13.73 -14.08
N GLU A 248 -2.83 13.33 -15.03
CA GLU A 248 -1.51 12.78 -14.73
C GLU A 248 -0.58 13.86 -14.16
N ASP A 249 -0.65 15.08 -14.68
CA ASP A 249 0.09 16.22 -14.13
C ASP A 249 -0.40 16.58 -12.72
N MET A 250 -1.71 16.67 -12.50
CA MET A 250 -2.28 16.92 -11.17
C MET A 250 -1.90 15.84 -10.14
N LEU A 251 -1.91 14.56 -10.54
CA LEU A 251 -1.44 13.46 -9.69
C LEU A 251 0.04 13.60 -9.31
N LYS A 252 0.90 14.04 -10.25
CA LYS A 252 2.32 14.27 -9.98
C LYS A 252 2.51 15.45 -9.02
N GLU A 253 1.79 16.55 -9.22
CA GLU A 253 1.84 17.73 -8.36
C GLU A 253 1.41 17.39 -6.93
N LEU A 254 0.29 16.68 -6.76
CA LEU A 254 -0.19 16.24 -5.45
C LEU A 254 0.83 15.34 -4.75
N ARG A 255 1.40 14.36 -5.46
CA ARG A 255 2.46 13.50 -4.89
C ARG A 255 3.68 14.30 -4.48
N ALA A 256 4.11 15.27 -5.29
CA ALA A 256 5.24 16.13 -4.98
C ALA A 256 4.97 17.01 -3.76
N ALA A 257 3.79 17.61 -3.67
CA ALA A 257 3.36 18.42 -2.53
C ALA A 257 3.29 17.60 -1.24
N THR A 258 2.64 16.42 -1.25
CA THR A 258 2.60 15.52 -0.09
C THR A 258 4.01 15.10 0.33
N LYS A 259 4.87 14.75 -0.62
CA LYS A 259 6.26 14.38 -0.36
C LYS A 259 7.03 15.54 0.30
N ALA A 260 6.86 16.77 -0.19
CA ALA A 260 7.46 17.95 0.40
C ALA A 260 6.96 18.20 1.85
N THR A 261 5.66 18.07 2.10
CA THR A 261 5.11 18.18 3.45
C THR A 261 5.70 17.14 4.41
N ILE A 262 5.90 15.91 3.96
CA ILE A 262 6.52 14.85 4.77
C ILE A 262 7.99 15.19 5.08
N TYR A 263 8.78 15.59 4.08
CA TYR A 263 10.20 15.90 4.31
C TYR A 263 10.42 17.14 5.17
N ASN A 264 9.52 18.12 5.05
CA ASN A 264 9.59 19.37 5.81
C ASN A 264 8.76 19.30 7.11
N PHE A 265 8.25 18.12 7.48
CA PHE A 265 7.44 17.99 8.69
C PHE A 265 8.30 18.36 9.90
N PRO A 266 7.87 19.34 10.72
CA PRO A 266 8.65 19.80 11.85
C PRO A 266 8.75 18.66 12.87
N LEU A 267 9.99 18.24 13.15
CA LEU A 267 10.26 17.34 14.25
C LEU A 267 10.36 18.16 15.55
N PRO A 268 9.90 17.63 16.70
CA PRO A 268 10.01 18.33 17.97
C PRO A 268 11.46 18.71 18.29
N ASP A 269 11.72 20.00 18.54
CA ASP A 269 13.04 20.54 18.91
C ASP A 269 13.54 20.02 20.29
N ASP A 270 12.64 19.45 21.09
CA ASP A 270 12.87 18.98 22.46
C ASP A 270 13.56 17.59 22.54
N GLN A 271 13.57 16.84 21.43
CA GLN A 271 14.30 15.59 21.29
C GLN A 271 15.53 15.84 20.42
N GLY A 272 16.59 16.33 21.07
CA GLY A 272 17.80 16.84 20.42
C GLY A 272 18.32 16.02 19.25
N ASP A 273 18.91 16.72 18.27
CA ASP A 273 19.55 16.23 17.04
C ASP A 273 19.18 14.78 16.69
N TRP A 274 18.14 14.57 15.87
CA TRP A 274 17.68 13.24 15.42
C TRP A 274 18.82 12.37 14.90
N THR A 275 19.91 12.98 14.44
CA THR A 275 21.16 12.32 14.06
C THR A 275 21.70 11.48 15.22
N VAL A 276 21.65 11.99 16.44
CA VAL A 276 22.02 11.27 17.68
C VAL A 276 21.06 10.09 17.92
N ILE A 277 19.75 10.26 17.71
CA ILE A 277 18.77 9.17 17.88
C ILE A 277 19.03 8.06 16.86
N LEU A 278 19.17 8.42 15.57
CA LEU A 278 19.49 7.48 14.49
C LEU A 278 20.82 6.77 14.76
N HIS A 279 21.86 7.50 15.16
CA HIS A 279 23.14 6.92 15.54
C HIS A 279 22.98 5.96 16.74
N LYS A 280 22.15 6.28 17.74
CA LYS A 280 21.88 5.37 18.87
C LYS A 280 21.17 4.10 18.40
N MET A 281 20.19 4.22 17.50
CA MET A 281 19.47 3.07 16.92
C MET A 281 20.42 2.16 16.15
N VAL A 282 21.26 2.72 15.27
CA VAL A 282 22.25 1.96 14.49
C VAL A 282 23.28 1.32 15.41
N SER A 283 23.80 2.07 16.38
CA SER A 283 24.77 1.57 17.37
C SER A 283 24.19 0.39 18.18
N SER A 284 22.97 0.54 18.69
CA SER A 284 22.25 -0.52 19.41
C SER A 284 22.08 -1.78 18.55
N TYR A 285 21.68 -1.63 17.29
CA TYR A 285 21.59 -2.76 16.34
C TYR A 285 22.94 -3.45 16.16
N LEU A 286 24.02 -2.67 15.93
CA LEU A 286 25.36 -3.21 15.71
C LEU A 286 25.88 -3.97 16.95
N VAL A 287 25.68 -3.41 18.14
CA VAL A 287 26.04 -4.03 19.42
C VAL A 287 25.22 -5.29 19.64
N HIS A 288 23.90 -5.22 19.50
CA HIS A 288 22.98 -6.33 19.75
C HIS A 288 23.30 -7.54 18.85
N HIS A 289 23.54 -7.34 17.56
CA HIS A 289 23.88 -8.43 16.63
C HIS A 289 25.34 -8.85 16.65
N GLY A 290 26.16 -8.21 17.49
CA GLY A 290 27.54 -8.61 17.68
C GLY A 290 28.49 -8.12 16.59
N TYR A 291 28.15 -7.07 15.83
CA TYR A 291 29.03 -6.49 14.80
C TYR A 291 30.12 -5.60 15.42
N SER A 292 30.93 -6.18 16.31
CA SER A 292 31.86 -5.47 17.20
C SER A 292 32.80 -4.49 16.49
N SER A 293 33.50 -4.92 15.44
CA SER A 293 34.41 -4.04 14.68
C SER A 293 33.70 -2.85 14.04
N THR A 294 32.51 -3.08 13.50
CA THR A 294 31.68 -2.04 12.87
C THR A 294 31.10 -1.10 13.92
N ALA A 295 30.62 -1.63 15.04
CA ALA A 295 30.10 -0.85 16.16
C ALA A 295 31.16 0.11 16.73
N ASP A 296 32.39 -0.37 16.95
CA ASP A 296 33.50 0.45 17.43
C ASP A 296 33.90 1.54 16.43
N THR A 297 34.01 1.19 15.14
CA THR A 297 34.32 2.16 14.09
C THR A 297 33.22 3.21 13.95
N PHE A 298 31.95 2.78 14.01
CA PHE A 298 30.78 3.65 13.93
C PHE A 298 30.74 4.61 15.12
N ALA A 299 30.84 4.09 16.34
CA ALA A 299 30.83 4.87 17.58
C ALA A 299 31.90 5.98 17.59
N ARG A 300 33.13 5.67 17.17
CA ARG A 300 34.21 6.66 17.04
C ARG A 300 33.90 7.75 16.02
N THR A 301 33.32 7.37 14.89
CA THR A 301 33.01 8.31 13.79
C THR A 301 31.84 9.23 14.16
N THR A 302 30.86 8.72 14.90
CA THR A 302 29.64 9.46 15.28
C THR A 302 29.72 10.13 16.65
N GLY A 303 30.84 10.01 17.37
CA GLY A 303 31.00 10.52 18.74
C GLY A 303 30.09 9.86 19.77
N GLN A 304 29.61 8.63 19.50
CA GLN A 304 28.72 7.91 20.42
C GLN A 304 29.50 7.04 21.38
N SER A 305 28.99 6.89 22.61
CA SER A 305 29.51 5.91 23.57
C SER A 305 28.82 4.56 23.38
N LEU A 306 29.60 3.48 23.43
CA LEU A 306 29.08 2.12 23.50
C LEU A 306 28.69 1.84 24.95
N GLN A 307 27.43 1.46 25.20
CA GLN A 307 26.96 1.08 26.54
C GLN A 307 27.48 -0.30 26.96
N GLU A 308 27.60 -1.25 26.03
CA GLU A 308 28.17 -2.57 26.30
C GLU A 308 29.68 -2.58 26.09
N ASP A 309 30.39 -3.26 26.99
CA ASP A 309 31.81 -3.53 26.83
C ASP A 309 32.07 -4.41 25.60
N MET A 310 33.08 -4.04 24.83
CA MET A 310 33.54 -4.76 23.65
C MET A 310 33.92 -6.21 23.96
N ALA A 311 34.35 -6.52 25.19
CA ALA A 311 34.60 -7.90 25.60
C ALA A 311 33.31 -8.73 25.67
N SER A 312 32.21 -8.15 26.18
CA SER A 312 30.89 -8.79 26.23
C SER A 312 30.39 -9.15 24.82
N ILE A 313 30.53 -8.21 23.88
CA ILE A 313 30.14 -8.43 22.47
C ILE A 313 30.95 -9.57 21.86
N LYS A 314 32.28 -9.59 22.06
CA LYS A 314 33.17 -10.67 21.57
C LYS A 314 32.86 -12.01 22.25
N ASN A 315 32.48 -12.01 23.52
CA ASN A 315 32.08 -13.21 24.24
C ASN A 315 30.81 -13.82 23.63
N ARG A 316 29.80 -12.99 23.34
CA ARG A 316 28.60 -13.44 22.60
C ARG A 316 28.94 -13.98 21.21
N GLN A 317 29.81 -13.29 20.46
CA GLN A 317 30.27 -13.78 19.15
C GLN A 317 30.92 -15.18 19.23
N LYS A 318 31.74 -15.43 20.25
CA LYS A 318 32.36 -16.76 20.47
C LYS A 318 31.31 -17.84 20.73
N ILE A 319 30.36 -17.57 21.62
CA ILE A 319 29.27 -18.51 21.93
C ILE A 319 28.44 -18.80 20.68
N ILE A 320 28.03 -17.75 19.93
CA ILE A 320 27.29 -17.89 18.67
C ILE A 320 28.07 -18.73 17.66
N LYS A 321 29.38 -18.51 17.51
CA LYS A 321 30.23 -19.30 16.61
C LYS A 321 30.26 -20.78 17.01
N LEU A 322 30.33 -21.10 18.31
CA LEU A 322 30.29 -22.47 18.79
C LEU A 322 28.95 -23.13 18.47
N VAL A 323 27.83 -22.45 18.76
CA VAL A 323 26.48 -22.92 18.43
C VAL A 323 26.33 -23.17 16.93
N LEU A 324 26.74 -22.22 16.08
CA LEU A 324 26.64 -22.36 14.62
C LEU A 324 27.55 -23.46 14.05
N SER A 325 28.67 -23.75 14.72
CA SER A 325 29.57 -24.83 14.34
C SER A 325 29.14 -26.21 14.85
N GLY A 326 28.00 -26.30 15.54
CA GLY A 326 27.49 -27.55 16.12
C GLY A 326 28.16 -27.97 17.44
N ARG A 327 29.14 -27.19 17.94
CA ARG A 327 29.88 -27.48 19.18
C ARG A 327 29.10 -27.03 20.42
N MET A 328 27.96 -27.66 20.65
CA MET A 328 27.00 -27.24 21.67
C MET A 328 27.52 -27.45 23.09
N GLY A 329 28.30 -28.49 23.35
CA GLY A 329 28.90 -28.74 24.66
C GLY A 329 29.82 -27.60 25.09
N GLN A 330 30.72 -27.19 24.19
CA GLN A 330 31.59 -26.03 24.40
C GLN A 330 30.79 -24.74 24.48
N ALA A 331 29.73 -24.57 23.68
CA ALA A 331 28.87 -23.38 23.75
C ALA A 331 28.18 -23.24 25.11
N ILE A 332 27.64 -24.33 25.67
CA ILE A 332 27.00 -24.36 26.98
C ILE A 332 28.01 -24.04 28.08
N GLU A 333 29.18 -24.72 28.07
CA GLU A 333 30.24 -24.49 29.04
C GLU A 333 30.72 -23.03 29.04
N GLN A 334 30.98 -22.47 27.84
CA GLN A 334 31.39 -21.06 27.70
C GLN A 334 30.30 -20.10 28.16
N THR A 335 29.03 -20.44 27.95
CA THR A 335 27.90 -19.61 28.42
C THR A 335 27.83 -19.58 29.94
N VAL A 336 27.92 -20.74 30.61
CA VAL A 336 27.93 -20.83 32.09
C VAL A 336 29.13 -20.08 32.68
N ARG A 337 30.31 -20.22 32.05
CA ARG A 337 31.54 -19.59 32.51
C ARG A 337 31.51 -18.06 32.38
N LEU A 338 30.99 -17.55 31.26
CA LEU A 338 30.99 -16.11 30.96
C LEU A 338 29.78 -15.38 31.55
N TYR A 339 28.67 -16.08 31.76
CA TYR A 339 27.41 -15.54 32.31
C TYR A 339 26.83 -16.49 33.38
N PRO A 340 27.44 -16.57 34.57
CA PRO A 340 26.97 -17.45 35.65
C PRO A 340 25.52 -17.14 36.04
N GLY A 341 24.69 -18.17 36.25
CA GLY A 341 23.28 -18.01 36.61
C GLY A 341 22.32 -17.84 35.42
N LEU A 342 22.82 -17.60 34.20
CA LEU A 342 21.97 -17.37 33.03
C LEU A 342 21.19 -18.62 32.60
N LEU A 343 21.83 -19.79 32.59
CA LEU A 343 21.18 -21.03 32.19
C LEU A 343 20.41 -21.67 33.35
N GLU A 344 20.84 -21.43 34.59
CA GLU A 344 20.16 -21.89 35.80
C GLU A 344 18.83 -21.16 35.99
N SER A 345 18.79 -19.85 35.73
CA SER A 345 17.57 -19.04 35.75
C SER A 345 16.65 -19.27 34.54
N ASN A 346 17.19 -19.82 33.44
CA ASN A 346 16.45 -20.05 32.21
C ASN A 346 16.49 -21.54 31.79
N GLN A 347 15.80 -22.37 32.58
CA GLN A 347 15.71 -23.83 32.41
C GLN A 347 15.24 -24.24 31.00
N ASN A 348 14.33 -23.48 30.38
CA ASN A 348 13.84 -23.75 29.04
C ASN A 348 14.93 -23.58 27.98
N LEU A 349 15.74 -22.51 28.08
CA LEU A 349 16.89 -22.30 27.20
C LEU A 349 17.93 -23.41 27.36
N LEU A 350 18.23 -23.78 28.61
CA LEU A 350 19.15 -24.88 28.90
C LEU A 350 18.67 -26.20 28.29
N PHE A 351 17.38 -26.51 28.43
CA PHE A 351 16.78 -27.70 27.83
C PHE A 351 16.91 -27.69 26.30
N MET A 352 16.58 -26.58 25.63
CA MET A 352 16.74 -26.45 24.18
C MET A 352 18.19 -26.63 23.72
N LEU A 353 19.15 -26.03 24.44
CA LEU A 353 20.57 -26.20 24.15
C LEU A 353 21.02 -27.65 24.32
N LYS A 354 20.51 -28.38 25.32
CA LYS A 354 20.79 -29.80 25.55
C LYS A 354 20.15 -30.70 24.49
N CYS A 355 18.92 -30.42 24.06
CA CYS A 355 18.32 -31.10 22.92
C CYS A 355 19.14 -30.89 21.64
N ARG A 356 19.58 -29.65 21.38
CA ARG A 356 20.45 -29.36 20.23
C ARG A 356 21.80 -30.06 20.35
N GLN A 357 22.39 -30.11 21.55
CA GLN A 357 23.62 -30.86 21.83
C GLN A 357 23.47 -32.33 21.48
N PHE A 358 22.38 -32.98 21.90
CA PHE A 358 22.13 -34.38 21.58
C PHE A 358 22.04 -34.62 20.07
N ILE A 359 21.34 -33.73 19.33
CA ILE A 359 21.25 -33.81 17.87
C ILE A 359 22.63 -33.70 17.21
N GLU A 360 23.46 -32.75 17.63
CA GLU A 360 24.82 -32.56 17.09
C GLU A 360 25.77 -33.70 17.47
N MET A 361 25.60 -34.30 18.65
CA MET A 361 26.33 -35.52 19.03
C MET A 361 25.98 -36.70 18.11
N VAL A 362 24.69 -36.89 17.79
CA VAL A 362 24.24 -37.93 16.85
C VAL A 362 24.75 -37.66 15.43
N ASN A 363 24.84 -36.40 15.03
CA ASN A 363 25.39 -35.99 13.72
C ASN A 363 26.93 -36.01 13.65
N GLY A 364 27.62 -36.23 14.77
CA GLY A 364 29.09 -36.36 14.83
C GLY A 364 29.88 -35.05 14.93
N SER A 365 29.22 -33.92 15.19
CA SER A 365 29.81 -32.58 15.24
C SER A 365 30.34 -32.16 16.62
N ASP A 366 29.95 -32.85 17.70
CA ASP A 366 30.20 -32.45 19.09
C ASP A 366 30.74 -33.60 19.97
N PHE A 367 32.00 -34.03 19.76
CA PHE A 367 32.62 -35.19 20.44
C PHE A 367 33.55 -34.87 21.63
N ASP A 368 33.79 -33.59 21.97
CA ASP A 368 34.96 -33.19 22.78
C ASP A 368 34.77 -33.05 24.31
N LEU A 369 33.80 -33.69 24.96
CA LEU A 369 33.65 -33.59 26.44
C LEU A 369 33.39 -34.91 27.20
N LEU A 370 33.77 -36.06 26.64
CA LEU A 370 33.79 -37.32 27.40
C LEU A 370 35.22 -37.68 27.84
N CYS A 371 35.75 -37.01 28.87
CA CYS A 371 36.84 -37.56 29.68
C CYS A 371 36.64 -37.24 31.18
N MET A 372 36.71 -38.30 31.99
CA MET A 372 36.26 -38.49 33.39
C MET A 372 37.11 -37.79 34.48
N PRO A 373 36.66 -37.81 35.75
CA PRO A 373 37.55 -38.05 36.89
C PRO A 373 37.40 -39.49 37.40
N GLN A 374 38.51 -40.24 37.41
CA GLN A 374 38.66 -41.52 38.08
C GLN A 374 38.60 -41.35 39.60
N LEU A 375 37.71 -42.10 40.27
CA LEU A 375 37.72 -42.30 41.71
C LEU A 375 38.93 -43.14 42.12
N GLN A 376 39.94 -42.53 42.75
CA GLN A 376 40.89 -43.24 43.60
C GLN A 376 40.22 -43.54 44.94
N GLY A 377 39.77 -44.78 45.12
CA GLY A 377 39.37 -45.32 46.42
C GLY A 377 40.51 -46.14 47.02
N SER A 378 41.25 -45.54 47.95
CA SER A 378 42.18 -46.23 48.84
C SER A 378 41.45 -46.77 50.07
N GLY A 379 41.71 -48.04 50.45
CA GLY A 379 41.73 -48.44 51.86
C GLY A 379 40.60 -49.36 52.37
N SER A 380 40.82 -50.67 52.19
CA SER A 380 40.66 -51.77 53.17
C SER A 380 39.92 -51.51 54.50
N SER A 381 38.92 -52.34 54.83
CA SER A 381 39.08 -53.41 55.86
C SER A 381 37.81 -54.27 56.07
N ARG A 382 38.07 -55.57 56.25
CA ARG A 382 37.25 -56.60 56.94
C ARG A 382 36.84 -56.08 58.33
N THR A 383 35.72 -56.44 58.95
CA THR A 383 35.02 -57.72 59.14
C THR A 383 33.56 -57.46 59.46
#